data_AF-A0A3N0C2D0-F1
#
_entry.id   AF-A0A3N0C2D0-F1
#
_cell.length_a   1.000
_cell.length_b   1.000
_cell.length_c   1.000
_cell.angle_alpha   90.00
_cell.angle_beta   90.00
_cell.angle_gamma   90.00
#
_symmetry.space_group_name_H-M   'P 1'
#
loop_
_entity.id
_entity.type
_entity.pdbx_description
1 polymer ?
#
loop_
_entity_poly.entity_id
_entity_poly.type
_entity_poly.pdbx_seq_one_letter_code
_entity_poly.pdbx_strand_id
1 'polypeptide(L)'
;MELTHDLSAKNGSYAYLVVPNLDLEGFKAFKPDFVIIENDKKAQVIAGKTDAILMMVVYQPTIIKAKSFPTLSFENPGIYILERKEDHWLASIADPTQKLTNVNWKIAGKTQVTLMPSSVNRGQTIQVKIPFY
;
A
#
# COMPACT_ATOMS: atom_id res chain seq x y z
N MET A 1 8.64 22.20 -10.07
CA MET A 1 8.52 22.39 -8.61
C MET A 1 9.42 21.37 -7.96
N GLU A 2 10.26 21.79 -7.01
CA GLU A 2 11.22 20.94 -6.32
C GLU A 2 11.01 21.09 -4.81
N LEU A 3 11.07 19.98 -4.07
CA LEU A 3 11.08 19.98 -2.62
C LEU A 3 12.51 19.65 -2.17
N THR A 4 13.17 20.58 -1.50
CA THR A 4 14.54 20.42 -1.04
C THR A 4 14.55 19.99 0.42
N HIS A 5 15.29 18.92 0.74
CA HIS A 5 15.62 18.56 2.11
C HIS A 5 17.04 19.06 2.42
N ASP A 6 17.24 19.65 3.60
CA ASP A 6 18.58 20.10 4.02
C ASP A 6 19.54 18.92 4.17
N LEU A 7 20.84 19.18 3.97
CA LEU A 7 21.94 18.18 4.01
C LEU A 7 22.02 17.39 5.34
N SER A 8 21.36 17.84 6.39
CA SER A 8 21.32 17.22 7.73
C SER A 8 20.05 16.41 8.01
N ALA A 9 19.09 16.34 7.09
CA ALA A 9 17.82 15.67 7.29
C ALA A 9 18.00 14.13 7.33
N LYS A 10 18.16 13.56 8.53
CA LYS A 10 18.37 12.11 8.72
C LYS A 10 17.16 11.24 8.38
N ASN A 11 15.94 11.81 8.37
CA ASN A 11 14.68 11.13 8.06
C ASN A 11 13.75 12.06 7.25
N GLY A 12 14.26 12.71 6.21
CA GLY A 12 13.44 13.56 5.35
C GLY A 12 12.28 12.77 4.74
N SER A 13 11.08 13.34 4.78
CA SER A 13 9.87 12.77 4.17
C SER A 13 9.13 13.86 3.42
N TYR A 14 8.52 13.50 2.29
CA TYR A 14 7.62 14.38 1.55
C TYR A 14 6.31 13.66 1.27
N ALA A 15 5.26 14.44 1.02
CA ALA A 15 3.99 13.97 0.51
C ALA A 15 3.39 15.06 -0.37
N TYR A 16 3.08 14.71 -1.61
CA TYR A 16 2.38 15.59 -2.54
C TYR A 16 1.40 14.76 -3.36
N LEU A 17 0.42 15.44 -3.96
CA LEU A 17 -0.54 14.86 -4.87
C LEU A 17 -0.53 15.66 -6.16
N VAL A 18 -0.47 14.96 -7.29
CA VAL A 18 -0.65 15.56 -8.62
C VAL A 18 -2.08 15.29 -9.05
N VAL A 19 -2.84 16.34 -9.30
CA VAL A 19 -4.22 16.25 -9.78
C VAL A 19 -4.28 16.82 -11.19
N PRO A 20 -4.28 15.97 -12.24
CA PRO A 20 -4.35 16.45 -13.62
C PRO A 20 -5.74 16.99 -13.93
N ASN A 21 -5.84 17.81 -14.99
CA ASN A 21 -7.10 18.28 -15.58
C ASN A 21 -8.02 19.09 -14.64
N LEU A 22 -7.45 19.86 -13.72
CA LEU A 22 -8.19 20.87 -12.96
C LEU A 22 -7.81 22.28 -13.42
N ASP A 23 -8.82 23.13 -13.56
CA ASP A 23 -8.63 24.57 -13.59
C ASP A 23 -8.43 25.11 -12.16
N LEU A 24 -8.26 26.42 -12.05
CA LEU A 24 -7.98 27.07 -10.77
C LEU A 24 -9.14 26.92 -9.76
N GLU A 25 -10.39 27.01 -10.22
CA GLU A 25 -11.55 26.92 -9.34
C GLU A 25 -11.76 25.47 -8.86
N GLY A 26 -11.60 24.50 -9.77
CA GLY A 26 -11.59 23.09 -9.46
C GLY A 26 -10.50 22.72 -8.45
N PHE A 27 -9.29 23.27 -8.59
CA PHE A 27 -8.20 23.05 -7.64
C PHE A 27 -8.50 23.60 -6.23
N LYS A 28 -9.11 24.79 -6.13
CA LYS A 28 -9.51 25.37 -4.84
C LYS A 28 -10.58 24.54 -4.12
N ALA A 29 -11.53 24.01 -4.87
CA ALA A 29 -12.60 23.17 -4.35
C ALA A 29 -12.14 21.74 -4.04
N PHE A 30 -11.05 21.28 -4.69
CA PHE A 30 -10.56 19.92 -4.58
C PHE A 30 -10.23 19.55 -3.12
N LYS A 31 -10.72 18.38 -2.71
CA LYS A 31 -10.37 17.73 -1.46
C LYS A 31 -9.91 16.32 -1.78
N PRO A 32 -8.68 15.91 -1.37
CA PRO A 32 -8.25 14.53 -1.51
C PRO A 32 -9.28 13.59 -0.89
N ASP A 33 -9.58 12.51 -1.57
CA ASP A 33 -10.49 11.45 -1.16
C ASP A 33 -9.75 10.27 -0.52
N PHE A 34 -8.55 10.52 0.02
CA PHE A 34 -7.74 9.54 0.73
C PHE A 34 -7.09 10.17 1.97
N VAL A 35 -6.49 9.32 2.80
CA VAL A 35 -5.66 9.69 3.95
C VAL A 35 -4.34 8.94 3.90
N ILE A 36 -3.27 9.57 4.39
CA ILE A 36 -1.97 8.91 4.60
C ILE A 36 -2.02 8.24 5.98
N ILE A 37 -1.82 6.93 6.02
CA ILE A 37 -1.79 6.13 7.24
C ILE A 37 -0.36 6.05 7.79
N GLU A 38 0.62 5.83 6.91
CA GLU A 38 2.03 5.71 7.25
C GLU A 38 2.87 6.30 6.10
N ASN A 39 3.95 7.01 6.42
CA ASN A 39 4.92 7.51 5.44
C ASN A 39 6.29 7.59 6.11
N ASP A 40 6.90 6.42 6.30
CA ASP A 40 8.21 6.32 6.91
C ASP A 40 9.10 5.26 6.22
N LYS A 41 10.25 4.96 6.83
CA LYS A 41 11.24 4.02 6.28
C LYS A 41 10.77 2.56 6.22
N LYS A 42 9.71 2.18 6.94
CA LYS A 42 9.17 0.83 7.00
C LYS A 42 8.07 0.64 5.97
N ALA A 43 7.16 1.60 5.85
CA ALA A 43 6.09 1.55 4.87
C ALA A 43 5.57 2.93 4.48
N GLN A 44 4.95 2.96 3.30
CA GLN A 44 4.13 4.04 2.81
C GLN A 44 2.73 3.50 2.53
N VAL A 45 1.72 4.07 3.19
CA VAL A 45 0.36 3.54 3.19
C VAL A 45 -0.64 4.66 3.05
N ILE A 46 -1.56 4.50 2.10
CA ILE A 46 -2.73 5.38 1.93
C ILE A 46 -4.01 4.56 1.92
N ALA A 47 -5.07 5.13 2.49
CA ALA A 47 -6.42 4.57 2.48
C ALA A 47 -7.39 5.53 1.79
N GLY A 48 -8.25 5.04 0.91
CA GLY A 48 -9.36 5.83 0.39
C GLY A 48 -10.35 6.17 1.51
N LYS A 49 -10.99 7.35 1.47
CA LYS A 49 -11.95 7.81 2.49
C LYS A 49 -13.20 6.96 2.60
N THR A 50 -13.56 6.25 1.54
CA THR A 50 -14.64 5.25 1.54
C THR A 50 -14.23 3.95 2.21
N ASP A 51 -12.96 3.84 2.63
CA ASP A 51 -12.35 2.64 3.21
C ASP A 51 -12.50 1.38 2.35
N ALA A 52 -12.72 1.56 1.04
CA ALA A 52 -12.86 0.48 0.09
C ALA A 52 -11.50 0.00 -0.46
N ILE A 53 -10.45 0.82 -0.33
CA ILE A 53 -9.11 0.52 -0.86
C ILE A 53 -8.03 0.99 0.09
N LEU A 54 -7.03 0.13 0.30
CA LEU A 54 -5.80 0.40 1.03
C LEU A 54 -4.62 0.07 0.11
N MET A 55 -3.75 1.04 -0.14
CA MET A 55 -2.57 0.88 -1.00
C MET A 55 -1.32 1.04 -0.15
N MET A 56 -0.38 0.11 -0.29
CA MET A 56 0.76 -0.04 0.60
C MET A 56 2.02 -0.39 -0.20
N VAL A 57 3.11 0.27 0.15
CA VAL A 57 4.47 -0.19 -0.16
C VAL A 57 5.13 -0.52 1.18
N VAL A 58 5.57 -1.77 1.33
CA VAL A 58 6.23 -2.26 2.54
C VAL A 58 7.69 -2.52 2.22
N TYR A 59 8.58 -1.88 2.96
CA TYR A 59 10.03 -2.00 2.82
C TYR A 59 10.65 -2.91 3.88
N GLN A 60 10.06 -2.93 5.09
CA GLN A 60 10.54 -3.71 6.24
C GLN A 60 9.38 -4.43 6.92
N PRO A 61 9.65 -5.51 7.67
CA PRO A 61 8.61 -6.16 8.48
C PRO A 61 7.89 -5.14 9.38
N THR A 62 6.57 -5.08 9.26
CA THR A 62 5.76 -4.06 9.94
C THR A 62 4.32 -4.52 10.15
N ILE A 63 3.59 -3.81 11.01
CA ILE A 63 2.17 -3.99 11.28
C ILE A 63 1.45 -2.73 10.87
N ILE A 64 0.49 -2.84 9.96
CA ILE A 64 -0.33 -1.73 9.48
C ILE A 64 -1.70 -1.80 10.14
N LYS A 65 -2.11 -0.68 10.76
CA LYS A 65 -3.43 -0.50 11.35
C LYS A 65 -4.14 0.64 10.63
N ALA A 66 -5.13 0.30 9.82
CA ALA A 66 -6.04 1.27 9.22
C ALA A 66 -7.45 1.05 9.80
N LYS A 67 -8.15 2.14 10.12
CA LYS A 67 -9.36 2.13 10.97
C LYS A 67 -10.43 1.10 10.53
N SER A 68 -10.67 1.00 9.23
CA SER A 68 -11.74 0.19 8.64
C SER A 68 -11.24 -1.09 7.96
N PHE A 69 -9.96 -1.42 8.17
CA PHE A 69 -9.34 -2.64 7.67
C PHE A 69 -8.92 -3.54 8.84
N PRO A 70 -8.89 -4.87 8.65
CA PRO A 70 -8.27 -5.75 9.62
C PRO A 70 -6.81 -5.36 9.84
N THR A 71 -6.27 -5.66 11.02
CA THR A 71 -4.83 -5.48 11.25
C THR A 71 -4.05 -6.36 10.27
N LEU A 72 -3.10 -5.75 9.57
CA LEU A 72 -2.22 -6.40 8.61
C LEU A 72 -0.82 -6.51 9.19
N SER A 73 -0.17 -7.65 9.02
CA SER A 73 1.22 -7.86 9.39
C SER A 73 1.98 -8.38 8.18
N PHE A 74 3.15 -7.82 7.91
CA PHE A 74 3.98 -8.20 6.77
C PHE A 74 5.35 -8.63 7.28
N GLU A 75 5.84 -9.78 6.79
CA GLU A 75 7.18 -10.30 7.11
C GLU A 75 8.18 -10.04 5.98
N ASN A 76 7.69 -9.69 4.78
CA ASN A 76 8.49 -9.48 3.59
C ASN A 76 8.19 -8.12 2.94
N PRO A 77 9.18 -7.50 2.26
CA PRO A 77 8.94 -6.34 1.40
C PRO A 77 7.95 -6.69 0.29
N GLY A 78 7.18 -5.71 -0.16
CA GLY A 78 6.23 -5.91 -1.24
C GLY A 78 5.35 -4.69 -1.51
N ILE A 79 4.65 -4.73 -2.63
CA ILE A 79 3.60 -3.78 -2.98
C ILE A 79 2.27 -4.49 -2.85
N TYR A 80 1.33 -3.87 -2.15
CA TYR A 80 0.05 -4.45 -1.82
C TYR A 80 -1.07 -3.45 -2.09
N ILE A 81 -2.14 -3.91 -2.74
CA ILE A 81 -3.42 -3.22 -2.80
C ILE A 81 -4.45 -4.15 -2.20
N LEU A 82 -5.15 -3.70 -1.16
CA LEU A 82 -6.23 -4.42 -0.54
C LEU A 82 -7.55 -3.70 -0.80
N GLU A 83 -8.42 -4.34 -1.56
CA GLU A 83 -9.74 -3.81 -1.91
C GLU A 83 -10.82 -4.58 -1.18
N ARG A 84 -11.80 -3.86 -0.64
CA ARG A 84 -13.04 -4.45 -0.13
C ARG A 84 -13.97 -4.74 -1.30
N LYS A 85 -14.35 -6.00 -1.48
CA LYS A 85 -15.46 -6.42 -2.36
C LYS A 85 -16.69 -6.75 -1.52
N GLU A 86 -17.77 -7.20 -2.13
CA GLU A 86 -19.03 -7.44 -1.41
C GLU A 86 -18.93 -8.56 -0.36
N ASP A 87 -18.15 -9.61 -0.66
CA ASP A 87 -18.06 -10.86 0.14
C ASP A 87 -16.62 -11.23 0.53
N HIS A 88 -15.61 -10.53 0.01
CA HIS A 88 -14.20 -10.82 0.26
C HIS A 88 -13.31 -9.57 0.18
N TRP A 89 -12.10 -9.69 0.69
CA TRP A 89 -10.99 -8.81 0.33
C TRP A 89 -10.30 -9.34 -0.92
N LEU A 90 -10.02 -8.47 -1.88
CA LEU A 90 -9.13 -8.76 -3.00
C LEU A 90 -7.77 -8.14 -2.69
N ALA A 91 -6.76 -8.99 -2.51
CA ALA A 91 -5.38 -8.56 -2.31
C ALA A 91 -4.59 -8.71 -3.62
N SER A 92 -4.14 -7.59 -4.19
CA SER A 92 -3.18 -7.56 -5.30
C SER A 92 -1.78 -7.37 -4.73
N ILE A 93 -0.86 -8.28 -5.04
CA ILE A 93 0.45 -8.38 -4.39
C ILE A 93 1.56 -8.52 -5.44
N ALA A 94 2.62 -7.74 -5.31
CA ALA A 94 3.81 -7.85 -6.15
C ALA A 94 5.09 -7.78 -5.31
N ASP A 95 6.11 -8.55 -5.71
CA ASP A 95 7.48 -8.43 -5.20
C ASP A 95 8.32 -7.54 -6.15
N PRO A 96 8.52 -6.25 -5.81
CA PRO A 96 9.32 -5.35 -6.65
C PRO A 96 10.80 -5.76 -6.72
N THR A 97 11.28 -6.61 -5.81
CA THR A 97 12.68 -7.07 -5.80
C THR A 97 12.94 -8.21 -6.77
N GLN A 98 11.89 -8.88 -7.26
CA GLN A 98 11.96 -10.02 -8.18
C GLN A 98 12.78 -11.21 -7.65
N LYS A 99 12.85 -11.36 -6.32
CA LYS A 99 13.72 -12.35 -5.65
C LYS A 99 12.94 -13.34 -4.80
N LEU A 100 11.74 -12.97 -4.35
CA LEU A 100 10.93 -13.79 -3.47
C LEU A 100 10.22 -14.89 -4.28
N THR A 101 10.19 -16.09 -3.72
CA THR A 101 9.35 -17.19 -4.23
C THR A 101 7.95 -17.17 -3.61
N ASN A 102 7.84 -16.59 -2.42
CA ASN A 102 6.60 -16.38 -1.68
C ASN A 102 6.71 -15.16 -0.78
N VAL A 103 5.56 -14.64 -0.35
CA VAL A 103 5.45 -13.64 0.70
C VAL A 103 4.56 -14.15 1.82
N ASN A 104 5.00 -13.93 3.05
CA ASN A 104 4.27 -14.25 4.27
C ASN A 104 3.69 -12.98 4.87
N TRP A 105 2.39 -13.02 5.11
CA TRP A 105 1.66 -11.89 5.67
C TRP A 105 0.45 -12.39 6.45
N LYS A 106 -0.13 -11.52 7.26
CA LYS A 106 -1.29 -11.84 8.09
C LYS A 106 -2.37 -10.81 7.92
N ILE A 107 -3.61 -11.28 7.95
CA ILE A 107 -4.81 -10.46 7.93
C ILE A 107 -5.74 -10.94 9.05
N ALA A 108 -6.12 -10.04 9.95
CA ALA A 108 -6.87 -10.39 11.16
C ALA A 108 -6.22 -11.54 11.96
N GLY A 109 -4.88 -11.54 12.02
CA GLY A 109 -4.09 -12.57 12.71
C GLY A 109 -3.94 -13.91 11.97
N LYS A 110 -4.64 -14.12 10.84
CA LYS A 110 -4.53 -15.35 10.05
C LYS A 110 -3.43 -15.24 9.00
N THR A 111 -2.51 -16.20 9.02
CA THR A 111 -1.39 -16.29 8.08
C THR A 111 -1.85 -16.59 6.67
N GLN A 112 -1.27 -15.86 5.72
CA GLN A 112 -1.39 -16.03 4.29
C GLN A 112 0.02 -16.27 3.73
N VAL A 113 0.13 -17.27 2.86
CA VAL A 113 1.34 -17.54 2.08
C VAL A 113 0.96 -17.36 0.62
N THR A 114 1.48 -16.30 -0.01
CA THR A 114 1.21 -16.04 -1.42
C THR A 114 2.43 -16.41 -2.24
N LEU A 115 2.28 -17.35 -3.16
CA LEU A 115 3.34 -17.71 -4.12
C LEU A 115 3.53 -16.58 -5.12
N MET A 116 4.78 -16.17 -5.32
CA MET A 116 5.13 -15.10 -6.25
C MET A 116 5.42 -15.67 -7.64
N PRO A 117 5.19 -14.90 -8.72
CA PRO A 117 5.54 -15.31 -10.07
C PRO A 117 7.03 -15.65 -10.21
N SER A 118 7.33 -16.67 -11.00
CA SER A 118 8.70 -17.14 -11.24
C SER A 118 9.20 -16.82 -12.65
N SER A 119 10.49 -17.04 -12.88
CA SER A 119 11.15 -16.90 -14.19
C SER A 119 10.93 -15.49 -14.79
N VAL A 120 10.49 -15.42 -16.04
CA VAL A 120 10.26 -14.17 -16.78
C VAL A 120 9.11 -13.32 -16.22
N ASN A 121 8.28 -13.87 -15.33
CA ASN A 121 7.12 -13.17 -14.77
C ASN A 121 7.40 -12.52 -13.41
N ARG A 122 8.63 -12.64 -12.87
CA ARG A 122 8.97 -12.05 -11.57
C ARG A 122 8.64 -10.56 -11.52
N GLY A 123 8.08 -10.11 -10.40
CA GLY A 123 7.62 -8.74 -10.21
C GLY A 123 6.21 -8.46 -10.74
N GLN A 124 5.59 -9.39 -11.46
CA GLN A 124 4.17 -9.28 -11.79
C GLN A 124 3.30 -9.39 -10.53
N THR A 125 2.09 -8.85 -10.64
CA THR A 125 1.09 -8.89 -9.58
C THR A 125 0.34 -10.22 -9.58
N ILE A 126 0.12 -10.77 -8.39
CA ILE A 126 -0.82 -11.88 -8.15
C ILE A 126 -2.01 -11.34 -7.36
N GLN A 127 -3.19 -11.87 -7.67
CA GLN A 127 -4.42 -11.55 -6.94
C GLN A 127 -4.86 -12.75 -6.08
N VAL A 128 -5.19 -12.47 -4.84
CA VAL A 128 -5.69 -13.45 -3.87
C VAL A 128 -7.01 -12.96 -3.31
N LYS A 129 -8.02 -13.85 -3.28
CA LYS A 129 -9.31 -13.58 -2.63
C LYS A 129 -9.27 -14.09 -1.20
N ILE A 130 -9.69 -13.26 -0.25
CA ILE A 130 -9.67 -13.58 1.17
C ILE A 130 -11.06 -13.34 1.73
N PRO A 131 -11.78 -14.38 2.18
CA PRO A 131 -13.10 -14.21 2.77
C PRO A 131 -13.08 -13.26 3.96
N PHE A 132 -14.19 -12.56 4.18
CA PHE A 132 -14.39 -11.85 5.44
C PHE A 132 -14.41 -12.85 6.61
N TYR A 133 -13.88 -12.41 7.75
CA TYR A 133 -13.81 -13.19 8.97
C TYR A 133 -14.76 -12.63 10.01
#